data_AF-A0AB36TL88-F1
#
_entry.id   AF-A0AB36TL88-F1
#
_cell.length_a   1.000
_cell.length_b   1.000
_cell.length_c   1.000
_cell.angle_alpha   90.00
_cell.angle_beta   90.00
_cell.angle_gamma   90.00
#
_symmetry.space_group_name_H-M   'P 1'
#
loop_
_entity.id
_entity.type
_entity.pdbx_description
1 polymer ?
#
loop_
_entity_poly.entity_id
_entity_poly.type
_entity_poly.pdbx_seq_one_letter_code
_entity_poly.pdbx_strand_id
1 'polypeptide(L)'
;MGDSWSGVRKRLEQDLLCDALKGRLKYFITKYNNAHDESGRVAIIVDGREIIQGDIFRYYKGYREVEKKIKSELGIPKRFWDGKRIVNDEVNREAEEYIDKIRLNEGIFDVWQFTDAVERFLNSNIKESLVSENPLVRLLAIVDRRVGKRTLEKLKDTVLQQPEWLQYFYRLRLQAESII
;
A
#
# COMPACT_ATOMS: atom_id res chain seq x y z
N MET A 1 -7.52 -14.04 7.17
CA MET A 1 -8.97 -13.74 7.27
C MET A 1 -9.76 -14.49 6.19
N GLY A 2 -11.01 -14.91 6.45
CA GLY A 2 -11.88 -15.68 5.52
C GLY A 2 -12.93 -14.86 4.75
N ASP A 3 -12.82 -13.53 4.75
CA ASP A 3 -13.80 -12.66 4.09
C ASP A 3 -13.54 -12.57 2.57
N SER A 4 -14.61 -12.68 1.79
CA SER A 4 -14.57 -12.36 0.35
C SER A 4 -14.18 -10.90 0.13
N TRP A 5 -13.52 -10.59 -1.00
CA TRP A 5 -13.16 -9.20 -1.34
C TRP A 5 -14.37 -8.25 -1.32
N SER A 6 -15.54 -8.71 -1.74
CA SER A 6 -16.79 -7.93 -1.64
C SER A 6 -17.13 -7.52 -0.20
N GLY A 7 -16.92 -8.41 0.76
CA GLY A 7 -17.14 -8.13 2.19
C GLY A 7 -16.13 -7.12 2.72
N VAL A 8 -14.84 -7.34 2.44
CA VAL A 8 -13.75 -6.42 2.81
C VAL A 8 -13.98 -5.04 2.22
N ARG A 9 -14.29 -4.96 0.93
CA ARG A 9 -14.58 -3.70 0.23
C ARG A 9 -15.76 -2.97 0.84
N LYS A 10 -16.86 -3.67 1.14
CA LYS A 10 -18.01 -3.07 1.82
C LYS A 10 -17.59 -2.46 3.15
N ARG A 11 -16.81 -3.19 3.96
CA ARG A 11 -16.29 -2.70 5.25
C ARG A 11 -15.43 -1.44 5.07
N LEU A 12 -14.51 -1.46 4.11
CA LEU A 12 -13.66 -0.31 3.81
C LEU A 12 -14.47 0.91 3.35
N GLU A 13 -15.41 0.76 2.41
CA GLU A 13 -16.14 1.88 1.80
C GLU A 13 -17.33 2.39 2.63
N GLN A 14 -17.99 1.53 3.39
CA GLN A 14 -19.24 1.87 4.10
C GLN A 14 -19.03 2.06 5.61
N ASP A 15 -18.26 1.16 6.23
CA ASP A 15 -18.15 1.11 7.70
C ASP A 15 -16.96 1.94 8.22
N LEU A 16 -15.87 2.00 7.46
CA LEU A 16 -14.60 2.59 7.88
C LEU A 16 -14.28 3.92 7.18
N LEU A 17 -14.69 4.11 5.93
CA LEU A 17 -14.45 5.37 5.22
C LEU A 17 -15.17 6.54 5.91
N CYS A 18 -14.49 7.68 6.02
CA CYS A 18 -15.09 8.91 6.53
C CYS A 18 -16.27 9.38 5.68
N ASP A 19 -17.26 10.00 6.32
CA ASP A 19 -18.52 10.36 5.66
C ASP A 19 -18.31 11.32 4.49
N ALA A 20 -17.35 12.23 4.59
CA ALA A 20 -17.03 13.20 3.54
C ALA A 20 -16.45 12.57 2.25
N LEU A 21 -15.97 11.31 2.30
CA LEU A 21 -15.43 10.59 1.15
C LEU A 21 -16.31 9.43 0.69
N LYS A 22 -17.40 9.12 1.39
CA LYS A 22 -18.34 8.06 0.97
C LYS A 22 -18.90 8.35 -0.42
N GLY A 23 -18.86 7.34 -1.28
CA GLY A 23 -19.27 7.43 -2.69
C GLY A 23 -18.23 8.09 -3.61
N ARG A 24 -17.30 8.89 -3.07
CA ARG A 24 -16.21 9.54 -3.82
C ARG A 24 -14.98 8.65 -3.97
N LEU A 25 -14.53 8.06 -2.86
CA LEU A 25 -13.40 7.12 -2.84
C LEU A 25 -13.91 5.68 -2.94
N LYS A 26 -13.35 4.90 -3.86
CA LYS A 26 -13.68 3.48 -4.08
C LYS A 26 -12.42 2.64 -4.23
N TYR A 27 -12.49 1.40 -3.76
CA TYR A 27 -11.45 0.40 -3.90
C TYR A 27 -11.84 -0.60 -4.99
N PHE A 28 -10.96 -0.79 -5.97
CA PHE A 28 -11.15 -1.76 -7.03
C PHE A 28 -10.06 -2.84 -6.93
N ILE A 29 -10.46 -4.11 -6.91
CA ILE A 29 -9.55 -5.25 -7.09
C ILE A 29 -10.22 -6.23 -8.05
N THR A 30 -9.45 -6.77 -8.98
CA THR A 30 -9.83 -7.92 -9.80
C THR A 30 -8.76 -9.00 -9.73
N LYS A 31 -9.19 -10.26 -9.74
CA LYS A 31 -8.34 -11.44 -10.00
C LYS A 31 -8.77 -12.03 -11.34
N TYR A 32 -7.84 -12.20 -12.27
CA TYR A 32 -8.12 -12.85 -13.54
C TYR A 32 -7.82 -14.34 -13.42
N ASN A 33 -8.86 -15.17 -13.28
CA ASN A 33 -8.74 -16.62 -13.08
C ASN A 33 -8.31 -17.42 -14.35
N ASN A 34 -8.06 -16.75 -15.49
CA ASN A 34 -7.84 -17.40 -16.80
C ASN A 34 -6.48 -17.08 -17.46
N ALA A 35 -5.57 -16.40 -16.76
CA ALA A 35 -4.20 -16.22 -17.23
C ALA A 35 -3.30 -17.26 -16.54
N HIS A 36 -2.33 -17.83 -17.25
CA HIS A 36 -1.35 -18.79 -16.69
C HIS A 36 -0.60 -18.26 -15.44
N ASP A 37 -0.68 -16.94 -15.18
CA ASP A 37 0.00 -16.24 -14.09
C ASP A 37 -0.96 -15.62 -13.03
N GLU A 38 -2.25 -15.98 -12.99
CA GLU A 38 -3.25 -15.43 -12.02
C GLU A 38 -3.12 -13.92 -11.76
N SER A 39 -2.85 -13.13 -12.82
CA SER A 39 -2.59 -11.71 -12.63
C SER A 39 -3.86 -11.01 -12.14
N GLY A 40 -3.72 -10.09 -11.18
CA GLY A 40 -4.79 -9.21 -10.73
C GLY A 40 -4.38 -7.75 -10.90
N ARG A 41 -5.32 -6.84 -10.63
CA ARG A 41 -4.99 -5.42 -10.46
C ARG A 41 -5.77 -4.83 -9.31
N VAL A 42 -5.20 -3.80 -8.72
CA VAL A 42 -5.82 -2.92 -7.72
C VAL A 42 -5.81 -1.49 -8.23
N ALA A 43 -6.88 -0.75 -7.93
CA ALA A 43 -6.91 0.70 -8.14
C ALA A 43 -7.67 1.40 -7.01
N ILE A 44 -7.20 2.59 -6.64
CA ILE A 44 -7.92 3.50 -5.77
C ILE A 44 -8.52 4.60 -6.64
N ILE A 45 -9.85 4.67 -6.64
CA ILE A 45 -10.61 5.56 -7.51
C ILE A 45 -11.16 6.69 -6.66
N VAL A 46 -10.93 7.94 -7.08
CA VAL A 46 -11.50 9.13 -6.45
C VAL A 46 -12.24 9.94 -7.51
N ASP A 47 -13.51 10.22 -7.26
CA ASP A 47 -14.38 11.00 -8.17
C ASP A 47 -14.36 10.46 -9.61
N GLY A 48 -14.34 9.13 -9.75
CA GLY A 48 -14.34 8.42 -11.02
C GLY A 48 -12.98 8.30 -11.73
N ARG A 49 -11.89 8.78 -11.12
CA ARG A 49 -10.53 8.70 -11.68
C ARG A 49 -9.66 7.74 -10.87
N GLU A 50 -8.94 6.85 -11.56
CA GLU A 50 -7.93 5.99 -10.92
C GLU A 50 -6.72 6.86 -10.53
N ILE A 51 -6.52 7.07 -9.24
CA ILE A 51 -5.45 7.93 -8.70
C ILE A 51 -4.14 7.14 -8.56
N ILE A 52 -4.24 5.88 -8.14
CA ILE A 52 -3.11 4.96 -8.03
C ILE A 52 -3.55 3.55 -8.40
N GLN A 53 -2.66 2.82 -9.06
CA GLN A 53 -2.88 1.47 -9.58
C GLN A 53 -1.71 0.57 -9.16
N GLY A 54 -2.03 -0.68 -8.86
CA GLY A 54 -1.05 -1.73 -8.59
C GLY A 54 -1.38 -2.99 -9.37
N ASP A 55 -0.35 -3.61 -9.93
CA ASP A 55 -0.42 -4.89 -10.64
C ASP A 55 0.98 -5.48 -10.80
N ILE A 56 1.05 -6.77 -11.09
CA ILE A 56 2.30 -7.52 -11.20
C ILE A 56 3.24 -6.95 -12.28
N PHE A 57 2.70 -6.43 -13.38
CA PHE A 57 3.52 -5.87 -14.46
C PHE A 57 4.15 -4.55 -14.04
N ARG A 58 3.39 -3.67 -13.38
CA ARG A 58 3.91 -2.44 -12.77
C ARG A 58 4.96 -2.76 -11.71
N TYR A 59 4.69 -3.75 -10.86
CA TYR A 59 5.61 -4.15 -9.80
C TYR A 59 6.96 -4.62 -10.35
N TYR A 60 6.98 -5.49 -11.36
CA TYR A 60 8.24 -6.02 -11.91
C TYR A 60 8.93 -5.10 -12.94
N LYS A 61 8.25 -4.07 -13.45
CA LYS A 61 8.85 -3.13 -14.39
C LYS A 61 10.05 -2.40 -13.77
N GLY A 62 11.26 -2.68 -14.27
CA GLY A 62 12.50 -2.09 -13.75
C GLY A 62 12.97 -2.69 -12.41
N TYR A 63 12.34 -3.77 -11.93
CA TYR A 63 12.69 -4.37 -10.64
C TYR A 63 14.11 -4.94 -10.64
N ARG A 64 14.50 -5.64 -11.72
CA ARG A 64 15.81 -6.31 -11.80
C ARG A 64 16.98 -5.33 -11.75
N GLU A 65 16.82 -4.16 -12.34
CA GLU A 65 17.82 -3.10 -12.34
C GLU A 65 18.01 -2.54 -10.94
N VAL A 66 16.90 -2.25 -10.25
CA VAL A 66 16.90 -1.77 -8.86
C VAL A 66 17.47 -2.82 -7.91
N GLU A 67 17.04 -4.07 -8.05
CA GLU A 67 17.52 -5.19 -7.25
C GLU A 67 19.03 -5.37 -7.42
N LYS A 68 19.52 -5.42 -8.66
CA LYS A 68 20.95 -5.58 -8.93
C LYS A 68 21.76 -4.44 -8.34
N LYS A 69 21.30 -3.20 -8.47
CA LYS A 69 21.96 -2.02 -7.91
C LYS A 69 22.05 -2.13 -6.39
N ILE A 70 20.93 -2.33 -5.71
CA ILE A 70 20.85 -2.38 -4.25
C ILE A 70 21.66 -3.56 -3.69
N LYS A 71 21.48 -4.77 -4.25
CA LYS A 71 22.24 -5.94 -3.79
C LYS A 71 23.75 -5.76 -4.00
N SER A 72 24.16 -5.07 -5.06
CA SER A 72 25.58 -4.73 -5.28
C SER A 72 26.10 -3.69 -4.28
N GLU A 73 25.34 -2.62 -4.02
CA GLU A 73 25.73 -1.55 -3.08
C GLU A 73 25.82 -2.05 -1.64
N LEU A 74 24.91 -2.93 -1.23
CA LEU A 74 24.88 -3.53 0.10
C LEU A 74 25.79 -4.77 0.23
N GLY A 75 26.46 -5.19 -0.84
CA GLY A 75 27.33 -6.37 -0.82
C GLY A 75 26.60 -7.69 -0.53
N ILE A 76 25.34 -7.81 -0.96
CA ILE A 76 24.49 -8.98 -0.67
C ILE A 76 24.98 -10.19 -1.47
N PRO A 77 25.37 -11.30 -0.80
CA PRO A 77 25.84 -12.50 -1.49
C PRO A 77 24.69 -13.25 -2.17
N LYS A 78 24.99 -14.00 -3.24
CA LYS A 78 23.96 -14.80 -3.95
C LYS A 78 23.43 -15.94 -3.08
N ARG A 79 22.14 -16.26 -3.25
CA ARG A 79 21.53 -17.47 -2.71
C ARG A 79 22.08 -18.71 -3.43
N PHE A 80 22.32 -19.79 -2.67
CA PHE A 80 22.63 -21.11 -3.24
C PHE A 80 22.17 -22.23 -2.29
N TRP A 81 21.95 -23.42 -2.84
CA TRP A 81 21.58 -24.62 -2.07
C TRP A 81 22.84 -25.36 -1.62
N ASP A 82 22.96 -25.67 -0.32
CA ASP A 82 24.10 -26.39 0.26
C ASP A 82 23.85 -27.89 0.49
N GLY A 83 22.70 -28.41 0.04
CA GLY A 83 22.26 -29.77 0.33
C GLY A 83 21.25 -29.89 1.49
N LYS A 84 21.09 -28.83 2.29
CA LYS A 84 20.17 -28.82 3.46
C LYS A 84 19.30 -27.57 3.52
N ARG A 85 19.84 -26.42 3.14
CA ARG A 85 19.16 -25.13 3.19
C ARG A 85 19.60 -24.21 2.05
N ILE A 86 18.86 -23.12 1.88
CA ILE A 86 19.27 -22.02 1.03
C ILE A 86 20.18 -21.11 1.86
N VAL A 87 21.48 -21.09 1.52
CA VAL A 87 22.45 -20.20 2.13
C VAL A 87 22.20 -18.77 1.63
N ASN A 88 22.42 -17.79 2.51
CA ASN A 88 22.16 -16.36 2.26
C ASN A 88 20.67 -16.01 2.01
N ASP A 89 19.74 -16.90 2.38
CA ASP A 89 18.32 -16.64 2.12
C ASP A 89 17.80 -15.42 2.87
N GLU A 90 18.03 -15.37 4.19
CA GLU A 90 17.59 -14.30 5.09
C GLU A 90 18.10 -12.92 4.64
N VAL A 91 19.40 -12.77 4.42
CA VAL A 91 20.00 -11.51 3.97
C VAL A 91 19.47 -11.06 2.60
N ASN A 92 19.13 -11.99 1.70
CA ASN A 92 18.49 -11.61 0.43
C ASN A 92 17.02 -11.23 0.62
N ARG A 93 16.30 -11.84 1.56
CA ARG A 93 14.91 -11.46 1.88
C ARG A 93 14.86 -10.07 2.47
N GLU A 94 15.76 -9.74 3.39
CA GLU A 94 15.85 -8.38 3.94
C GLU A 94 16.13 -7.33 2.86
N ALA A 95 17.01 -7.65 1.90
CA ALA A 95 17.26 -6.77 0.76
C ALA A 95 16.03 -6.62 -0.15
N GLU A 96 15.28 -7.70 -0.38
CA GLU A 96 14.02 -7.70 -1.14
C GLU A 96 12.93 -6.88 -0.44
N GLU A 97 12.79 -7.01 0.88
CA GLU A 97 11.89 -6.17 1.69
C GLU A 97 12.28 -4.69 1.63
N TYR A 98 13.57 -4.38 1.65
CA TYR A 98 14.05 -3.01 1.49
C TYR A 98 13.73 -2.44 0.10
N ILE A 99 13.91 -3.25 -0.96
CA ILE A 99 13.51 -2.88 -2.33
C ILE A 99 12.00 -2.62 -2.39
N ASP A 100 11.19 -3.48 -1.77
CA ASP A 100 9.74 -3.31 -1.70
C ASP A 100 9.35 -2.00 -1.01
N LYS A 101 10.01 -1.64 0.10
CA LYS A 101 9.78 -0.36 0.79
C LYS A 101 10.08 0.84 -0.11
N ILE A 102 11.18 0.79 -0.88
CA ILE A 102 11.53 1.86 -1.82
C ILE A 102 10.47 1.99 -2.91
N ARG A 103 10.15 0.89 -3.59
CA ARG A 103 9.18 0.88 -4.70
C ARG A 103 7.80 1.30 -4.24
N LEU A 104 7.41 0.90 -3.03
CA LEU A 104 6.14 1.32 -2.45
C LEU A 104 6.08 2.83 -2.17
N ASN A 105 7.20 3.43 -1.74
CA ASN A 105 7.30 4.89 -1.62
C ASN A 105 7.23 5.61 -2.98
N GLU A 106 7.60 4.94 -4.08
CA GLU A 106 7.41 5.43 -5.44
C GLU A 106 5.99 5.18 -5.99
N GLY A 107 5.12 4.52 -5.21
CA GLY A 107 3.75 4.19 -5.62
C GLY A 107 3.66 2.97 -6.53
N ILE A 108 4.71 2.15 -6.56
CA ILE A 108 4.80 0.92 -7.32
C ILE A 108 4.56 -0.26 -6.39
N PHE A 109 3.47 -0.99 -6.63
CA PHE A 109 3.11 -2.16 -5.83
C PHE A 109 2.25 -3.14 -6.62
N ASP A 110 2.14 -4.35 -6.08
CA ASP A 110 1.25 -5.39 -6.59
C ASP A 110 0.01 -5.56 -5.69
N VAL A 111 -0.97 -6.32 -6.18
CA VAL A 111 -2.21 -6.67 -5.48
C VAL A 111 -1.95 -7.28 -4.11
N TRP A 112 -0.96 -8.18 -3.99
CA TRP A 112 -0.67 -8.85 -2.72
C TRP A 112 -0.22 -7.86 -1.63
N GLN A 113 0.58 -6.85 -1.98
CA GLN A 113 1.01 -5.80 -1.04
C GLN A 113 -0.17 -4.95 -0.56
N PHE A 114 -1.13 -4.68 -1.45
CA PHE A 114 -2.36 -3.98 -1.05
C PHE A 114 -3.25 -4.83 -0.15
N THR A 115 -3.45 -6.11 -0.48
CA THR A 115 -4.27 -6.99 0.36
C THR A 115 -3.65 -7.23 1.73
N ASP A 116 -2.32 -7.35 1.82
CA ASP A 116 -1.59 -7.42 3.09
C ASP A 116 -1.74 -6.12 3.89
N ALA A 117 -1.62 -4.95 3.25
CA ALA A 117 -1.85 -3.67 3.90
C ALA A 117 -3.29 -3.54 4.46
N VAL A 118 -4.29 -4.02 3.72
CA VAL A 118 -5.68 -4.08 4.21
C VAL A 118 -5.80 -4.99 5.42
N GLU A 119 -5.26 -6.21 5.38
CA GLU A 119 -5.31 -7.12 6.52
C GLU A 119 -4.62 -6.51 7.75
N ARG A 120 -3.43 -5.92 7.59
CA ARG A 120 -2.74 -5.20 8.67
C ARG A 120 -3.60 -4.08 9.25
N PHE A 121 -4.12 -3.21 8.39
CA PHE A 121 -4.98 -2.09 8.81
C PHE A 121 -6.23 -2.53 9.57
N LEU A 122 -6.89 -3.61 9.14
CA LEU A 122 -8.09 -4.12 9.80
C LEU A 122 -7.80 -4.74 11.17
N ASN A 123 -6.55 -5.15 11.42
CA ASN A 123 -6.09 -5.76 12.67
C ASN A 123 -5.25 -4.82 13.56
N SER A 124 -4.97 -3.59 13.11
CA SER A 124 -4.25 -2.58 13.88
C SER A 124 -5.18 -1.48 14.40
N ASN A 125 -4.75 -0.79 15.46
CA ASN A 125 -5.48 0.41 15.90
C ASN A 125 -5.17 1.61 14.99
N ILE A 126 -6.05 2.62 15.02
CA ILE A 126 -5.94 3.75 14.10
C ILE A 126 -4.68 4.61 14.32
N LYS A 127 -4.19 4.71 15.57
CA LYS A 127 -2.99 5.50 15.88
C LYS A 127 -1.74 4.85 15.30
N GLU A 128 -1.61 3.54 15.44
CA GLU A 128 -0.53 2.76 14.81
C GLU A 128 -0.59 2.84 13.29
N SER A 129 -1.80 2.72 12.72
CA SER A 129 -1.97 2.74 11.27
C SER A 129 -1.56 4.09 10.65
N LEU A 130 -1.78 5.21 11.35
CA LEU A 130 -1.38 6.54 10.91
C LEU A 130 0.14 6.75 10.86
N VAL A 131 0.90 6.00 11.66
CA VAL A 131 2.38 6.08 11.72
C VAL A 131 3.06 4.83 11.19
N SER A 132 2.30 3.91 10.56
CA SER A 132 2.83 2.68 9.99
C SER A 132 3.93 2.98 8.98
N GLU A 133 4.98 2.15 8.92
CA GLU A 133 6.01 2.27 7.88
C GLU A 133 5.42 2.05 6.47
N ASN A 134 4.37 1.24 6.35
CA ASN A 134 3.72 0.91 5.08
C ASN A 134 2.80 2.06 4.63
N PRO A 135 3.12 2.76 3.52
CA PRO A 135 2.30 3.86 3.02
C PRO A 135 0.87 3.49 2.61
N LEU A 136 0.60 2.24 2.21
CA LEU A 136 -0.76 1.77 1.92
C LEU A 136 -1.59 1.65 3.20
N VAL A 137 -0.99 1.24 4.31
CA VAL A 137 -1.66 1.27 5.63
C VAL A 137 -1.97 2.70 6.03
N ARG A 138 -1.03 3.64 5.80
CA ARG A 138 -1.26 5.07 6.04
C ARG A 138 -2.36 5.64 5.13
N LEU A 139 -2.46 5.21 3.87
CA LEU A 139 -3.57 5.54 2.97
C LEU A 139 -4.92 5.13 3.55
N LEU A 140 -5.03 3.88 4.01
CA LEU A 140 -6.27 3.36 4.59
C LEU A 140 -6.62 4.12 5.89
N ALA A 141 -5.61 4.45 6.68
CA ALA A 141 -5.78 5.18 7.93
C ALA A 141 -6.23 6.63 7.72
N ILE A 142 -5.60 7.39 6.80
CA ILE A 142 -5.90 8.82 6.65
C ILE A 142 -7.33 9.07 6.17
N VAL A 143 -7.90 8.14 5.39
CA VAL A 143 -9.29 8.22 4.90
C VAL A 143 -10.32 7.61 5.86
N ASP A 144 -9.88 7.01 6.96
CA ASP A 144 -10.75 6.35 7.94
C ASP A 144 -11.51 7.35 8.83
N ARG A 145 -12.77 7.05 9.12
CA ARG A 145 -13.68 7.86 9.94
C ARG A 145 -13.25 8.00 11.40
N ARG A 146 -12.43 7.07 11.91
CA ARG A 146 -11.84 7.11 13.26
C ARG A 146 -10.80 8.23 13.39
N VAL A 147 -10.31 8.78 12.27
CA VAL A 147 -9.43 9.95 12.27
C VAL A 147 -10.26 11.24 12.33
N GLY A 148 -10.38 11.77 13.54
CA GLY A 148 -11.09 13.02 13.79
C GLY A 148 -10.31 14.29 13.40
N LYS A 149 -11.03 15.41 13.27
CA LYS A 149 -10.49 16.72 12.84
C LYS A 149 -9.26 17.18 13.62
N ARG A 150 -9.25 17.03 14.95
CA ARG A 150 -8.09 17.39 15.79
C ARG A 150 -6.81 16.63 15.41
N THR A 151 -6.93 15.38 14.97
CA THR A 151 -5.79 14.60 14.50
C THR A 151 -5.37 15.07 13.11
N LEU A 152 -6.32 15.30 12.20
CA LEU A 152 -6.05 15.82 10.87
C LEU A 152 -5.31 17.18 10.91
N GLU A 153 -5.72 18.08 11.80
CA GLU A 153 -5.05 19.37 12.04
C GLU A 153 -3.58 19.21 12.42
N LYS A 154 -3.22 18.15 13.15
CA LYS A 154 -1.81 17.86 13.50
C LYS A 154 -1.04 17.23 12.33
N LEU A 155 -1.74 16.55 11.43
CA LEU A 155 -1.14 15.87 10.28
C LEU A 155 -0.99 16.79 9.06
N LYS A 156 -1.59 17.99 9.08
CA LYS A 156 -1.48 18.93 7.95
C LYS A 156 -0.04 19.31 7.62
N ASP A 157 0.80 19.45 8.64
CA ASP A 157 2.21 19.83 8.47
C ASP A 157 3.11 18.64 8.09
N THR A 158 2.58 17.40 8.14
CA THR A 158 3.32 16.19 7.76
C THR A 158 3.01 15.72 6.34
N VAL A 159 2.13 16.41 5.61
CA VAL A 159 1.73 16.05 4.24
C VAL A 159 2.94 15.96 3.32
N LEU A 160 3.85 16.94 3.37
CA LEU A 160 5.04 16.96 2.51
C LEU A 160 6.07 15.88 2.86
N GLN A 161 5.96 15.25 4.03
CA GLN A 161 6.82 14.16 4.46
C GLN A 161 6.32 12.80 3.94
N GLN A 162 5.08 12.73 3.42
CA GLN A 162 4.53 11.52 2.85
C GLN A 162 5.05 11.30 1.42
N PRO A 163 5.11 10.03 0.95
CA PRO A 163 5.29 9.71 -0.46
C PRO A 163 4.39 10.56 -1.35
N GLU A 164 4.92 11.04 -2.50
CA GLU A 164 4.24 11.99 -3.37
C GLU A 164 2.81 11.57 -3.71
N TRP A 165 2.63 10.29 -4.06
CA TRP A 165 1.32 9.71 -4.37
C TRP A 165 0.38 9.69 -3.16
N LEU A 166 0.91 9.53 -1.94
CA LEU A 166 0.13 9.48 -0.71
C LEU A 166 -0.32 10.89 -0.27
N GLN A 167 0.46 11.93 -0.59
CA GLN A 167 0.10 13.32 -0.30
C GLN A 167 -1.27 13.68 -0.87
N TYR A 168 -1.65 13.11 -2.02
CA TYR A 168 -2.97 13.30 -2.63
C TYR A 168 -4.10 12.93 -1.65
N PHE A 169 -4.01 11.78 -0.99
CA PHE A 169 -5.06 11.30 -0.09
C PHE A 169 -5.12 12.09 1.22
N TYR A 170 -3.98 12.56 1.71
CA TYR A 170 -3.94 13.50 2.83
C TYR A 170 -4.64 14.80 2.48
N ARG A 171 -4.30 15.42 1.34
CA ARG A 171 -4.95 16.66 0.87
C ARG A 171 -6.45 16.45 0.63
N LEU A 172 -6.83 15.35 -0.02
CA LEU A 172 -8.23 14.96 -0.23
C LEU A 172 -9.01 14.93 1.09
N ARG A 173 -8.45 14.28 2.12
CA ARG A 173 -9.07 14.20 3.44
C ARG A 173 -9.17 15.56 4.13
N LEU A 174 -8.10 16.35 4.11
CA LEU A 174 -8.03 17.66 4.77
C LEU A 174 -9.01 18.65 4.13
N GLN A 175 -9.08 18.69 2.79
CA GLN A 175 -10.02 19.53 2.05
C GLN A 175 -11.46 19.12 2.30
N ALA A 176 -11.75 17.81 2.33
CA ALA A 176 -13.09 17.29 2.60
C ALA A 176 -13.62 17.68 3.99
N GLU A 177 -12.74 18.03 4.93
CA GLU A 177 -13.10 18.49 6.28
C GLU A 177 -12.91 20.01 6.48
N SER A 178 -12.59 20.75 5.41
CA SER A 178 -12.33 22.20 5.42
C SER A 178 -11.21 22.62 6.37
N ILE A 179 -10.17 21.80 6.48
CA ILE A 179 -8.96 22.09 7.27
C ILE A 179 -7.94 22.90 6.44
N ILE A 180 -7.93 22.67 5.12
CA ILE A 180 -7.15 23.42 4.13
C ILE A 180 -8.02 23.80 2.94
#